data_AF-A0AAU7NYP9-F1
#
_entry.id   AF-A0AAU7NYP9-F1
#
_cell.length_a   1.000
_cell.length_b   1.000
_cell.length_c   1.000
_cell.angle_alpha   90.00
_cell.angle_beta   90.00
_cell.angle_gamma   90.00
#
_symmetry.space_group_name_H-M   'P 1'
#
loop_
_entity.id
_entity.type
_entity.pdbx_description
1 polymer ?
#
loop_
_entity_poly.entity_id
_entity_poly.type
_entity_poly.pdbx_seq_one_letter_code
_entity_poly.pdbx_strand_id
1 'polypeptide(L)'
;MINLEIVVTLVAMLVAFFIVMYFLQKGSTRKRRIKQDLETLELARQLKCDTRKPENLTALGLQPFHIKSEKASAIHREGRTAYLFAALIFCAFLAWGIYLMNLQLVEAAFLTLGFAIVCVFAMLYAKRKILQARTANAQLQAELERYENTLTEPTEIATPKVEATEQVSPTAVITSKPAAVESSDIPLCNLYQVASGYDLVPEDSTLKRHFVSSLVVEIVSSLPPRPTDSILKRHHDALIFSEFEQRLQTLSQEPAVEAVVSSVAVQPRATKQPPAVAVPEDSMLRRHFLSQLRREIEAGFGSRPTDSTLKRHYDAMVDAEYETRIQALLFASSAENDVAEEPVQKLPEDSMLRRHFLAELQARIAAKLPPRPSDFNLQRHYNAMIQERFNREIEQHYH
;
A
#
# COMPACT_ATOMS: atom_id res chain seq x y z
N MET A 1 -37.07 -37.82 23.37
CA MET A 1 -36.36 -38.09 22.09
C MET A 1 -36.05 -36.80 21.33
N ILE A 2 -36.98 -35.83 21.28
CA ILE A 2 -36.80 -34.51 20.63
C ILE A 2 -35.47 -33.80 21.03
N ASN A 3 -35.11 -33.79 22.32
CA ASN A 3 -33.86 -33.15 22.76
C ASN A 3 -32.59 -33.82 22.19
N LEU A 4 -32.60 -35.13 21.96
CA LEU A 4 -31.45 -35.85 21.41
C LEU A 4 -31.23 -35.47 19.94
N GLU A 5 -32.30 -35.39 19.14
CA GLU A 5 -32.25 -35.01 17.73
C GLU A 5 -31.73 -33.58 17.56
N ILE A 6 -32.20 -32.65 18.39
CA ILE A 6 -31.69 -31.26 18.39
C ILE A 6 -30.20 -31.23 18.71
N VAL A 7 -29.74 -31.97 19.73
CA VAL A 7 -28.32 -32.04 20.06
C VAL A 7 -27.49 -32.63 18.91
N VAL A 8 -27.97 -33.70 18.26
CA VAL A 8 -27.29 -34.33 17.13
C VAL A 8 -27.17 -33.36 15.95
N THR A 9 -28.21 -32.59 15.63
CA THR A 9 -28.15 -31.57 14.56
C THR A 9 -27.16 -30.47 14.88
N LEU A 10 -27.12 -29.98 16.13
CA LEU A 10 -26.21 -28.95 16.55
C LEU A 10 -24.75 -29.41 16.44
N VAL A 11 -24.46 -30.64 16.89
CA VAL A 11 -23.12 -31.24 16.75
C VAL A 11 -22.74 -31.38 15.28
N ALA A 12 -23.65 -31.87 14.42
CA ALA A 12 -23.38 -32.01 12.98
C ALA A 12 -23.10 -30.65 12.31
N MET A 13 -23.88 -29.61 12.64
CA MET A 13 -23.65 -28.24 12.14
C MET A 13 -22.30 -27.68 12.59
N LEU A 14 -21.93 -27.91 13.86
CA LEU A 14 -20.66 -27.45 14.41
C LEU A 14 -19.47 -28.14 13.72
N VAL A 15 -19.54 -29.45 13.48
CA VAL A 15 -18.51 -30.18 12.73
C VAL A 15 -18.40 -29.65 11.30
N ALA A 16 -19.52 -29.48 10.59
CA ALA A 16 -19.53 -28.93 9.25
C ALA A 16 -18.94 -27.50 9.20
N PHE A 17 -19.26 -26.68 10.20
CA PHE A 17 -18.72 -25.33 10.34
C PHE A 17 -17.19 -25.33 10.48
N PHE A 18 -16.62 -26.16 11.36
CA PHE A 18 -15.17 -26.26 11.51
C PHE A 18 -14.47 -26.72 10.23
N ILE A 19 -15.08 -27.63 9.47
CA ILE A 19 -14.52 -28.09 8.21
C ILE A 19 -14.53 -26.96 7.16
N VAL A 20 -15.62 -26.21 7.05
CA VAL A 20 -15.69 -25.02 6.18
C VAL A 20 -14.64 -23.98 6.60
N MET A 21 -14.48 -23.75 7.90
CA MET A 21 -13.46 -22.83 8.43
C MET A 21 -12.03 -23.29 8.10
N TYR A 22 -11.75 -24.58 8.24
CA TYR A 22 -10.47 -25.16 7.86
C TYR A 22 -10.14 -24.92 6.37
N PHE A 23 -11.11 -25.11 5.46
CA PHE A 23 -10.91 -24.82 4.04
C PHE A 23 -10.66 -23.33 3.76
N LEU A 24 -11.37 -22.43 4.45
CA LEU A 24 -11.17 -20.99 4.32
C LEU A 24 -9.80 -20.53 4.85
N GLN A 25 -9.35 -21.08 5.98
CA GLN A 25 -8.03 -20.83 6.54
C GLN A 25 -6.93 -21.36 5.60
N LYS A 26 -7.07 -22.58 5.09
CA LYS A 26 -6.13 -23.17 4.12
C LYS A 26 -6.02 -22.30 2.87
N GLY A 27 -7.13 -21.78 2.35
CA GLY A 27 -7.13 -20.82 1.24
C GLY A 27 -6.40 -19.51 1.54
N SER A 28 -6.48 -19.01 2.78
CA SER A 28 -5.75 -17.81 3.22
C SER A 28 -4.23 -18.04 3.26
N THR A 29 -3.79 -19.18 3.79
CA THR A 29 -2.34 -19.51 3.86
C THR A 29 -1.71 -19.62 2.47
N ARG A 30 -2.45 -20.12 1.47
CA ARG A 30 -1.98 -20.14 0.08
C ARG A 30 -1.76 -18.73 -0.46
N LYS A 31 -2.71 -17.81 -0.26
CA LYS A 31 -2.55 -16.41 -0.71
C LYS A 31 -1.30 -15.76 -0.11
N ARG A 32 -1.02 -16.01 1.17
CA ARG A 32 0.20 -15.50 1.83
C ARG A 32 1.47 -16.06 1.18
N ARG A 33 1.50 -17.37 0.91
CA ARG A 33 2.64 -18.02 0.22
C ARG A 33 2.88 -17.47 -1.18
N ILE A 34 1.82 -17.26 -1.98
CA ILE A 34 1.94 -16.67 -3.32
C ILE A 34 2.53 -15.26 -3.25
N LYS A 35 2.09 -14.46 -2.26
CA LYS A 35 2.63 -13.11 -2.07
C LYS A 35 4.11 -13.14 -1.70
N GLN A 36 4.49 -14.05 -0.81
CA GLN A 36 5.90 -14.25 -0.43
C GLN A 36 6.73 -14.69 -1.64
N ASP A 37 6.24 -15.64 -2.43
CA ASP A 37 6.93 -16.10 -3.64
C ASP A 37 7.10 -14.94 -4.64
N LEU A 38 6.09 -14.07 -4.82
CA LEU A 38 6.21 -12.86 -5.65
C LEU A 38 7.29 -11.90 -5.14
N GLU A 39 7.27 -11.58 -3.84
CA GLU A 39 8.27 -10.71 -3.21
C GLU A 39 9.69 -11.30 -3.35
N THR A 40 9.85 -12.62 -3.20
CA THR A 40 11.14 -13.28 -3.43
C THR A 40 11.59 -13.25 -4.91
N LEU A 41 10.65 -13.28 -5.85
CA LEU A 41 10.95 -13.17 -7.28
C LEU A 41 11.42 -11.76 -7.64
N GLU A 42 10.79 -10.73 -7.07
CA GLU A 42 11.22 -9.33 -7.23
C GLU A 42 12.63 -9.11 -6.69
N LEU A 43 12.95 -9.67 -5.51
CA LEU A 43 14.29 -9.61 -4.93
C LEU A 43 15.32 -10.36 -5.79
N ALA A 44 15.01 -11.57 -6.25
CA ALA A 44 15.89 -12.34 -7.13
C ALA A 44 16.17 -11.57 -8.43
N ARG A 45 15.15 -10.88 -8.98
CA ARG A 45 15.29 -10.04 -10.16
C ARG A 45 16.26 -8.88 -9.94
N GLN A 46 16.17 -8.21 -8.80
CA GLN A 46 17.09 -7.12 -8.43
C GLN A 46 18.54 -7.61 -8.28
N LEU A 47 18.72 -8.81 -7.73
CA LEU A 47 20.03 -9.42 -7.50
C LEU A 47 20.60 -10.17 -8.72
N LYS A 48 19.86 -10.25 -9.84
CA LYS A 48 20.24 -11.03 -11.04
C LYS A 48 20.66 -12.47 -10.73
N CYS A 49 20.02 -13.10 -9.74
CA CYS A 49 20.39 -14.42 -9.25
C CYS A 49 19.67 -15.53 -10.02
N ASP A 50 20.39 -16.61 -10.35
CA ASP A 50 19.81 -17.78 -11.01
C ASP A 50 18.88 -18.55 -10.05
N THR A 51 17.58 -18.50 -10.33
CA THR A 51 16.50 -19.11 -9.54
C THR A 51 16.26 -20.58 -9.89
N ARG A 52 16.98 -21.16 -10.87
CA ARG A 52 16.80 -22.55 -11.29
C ARG A 52 17.17 -23.54 -10.19
N LYS A 53 18.29 -23.29 -9.50
CA LYS A 53 18.77 -24.11 -8.39
C LYS A 53 18.30 -23.51 -7.06
N PRO A 54 17.54 -24.25 -6.23
CA PRO A 54 17.09 -23.72 -4.93
C PRO A 54 18.25 -23.40 -3.99
N GLU A 55 19.40 -24.05 -4.17
CA GLU A 55 20.63 -23.80 -3.41
C GLU A 55 21.12 -22.36 -3.52
N ASN A 56 20.98 -21.74 -4.70
CA ASN A 56 21.40 -20.35 -4.94
C ASN A 56 20.56 -19.36 -4.12
N LEU A 57 19.25 -19.64 -3.98
CA LEU A 57 18.35 -18.82 -3.15
C LEU A 57 18.71 -18.95 -1.67
N THR A 58 18.98 -20.18 -1.22
CA THR A 58 19.37 -20.41 0.17
C THR A 58 20.72 -19.79 0.53
N ALA A 59 21.67 -19.74 -0.43
CA ALA A 59 22.96 -19.06 -0.23
C ALA A 59 22.80 -17.54 0.00
N LEU A 60 21.72 -16.94 -0.51
CA LEU A 60 21.35 -15.53 -0.31
C LEU A 60 20.45 -15.30 0.90
N GLY A 61 20.13 -16.36 1.66
CA GLY A 61 19.17 -16.28 2.77
C GLY A 61 17.71 -16.13 2.33
N LEU A 62 17.40 -16.35 1.05
CA LEU A 62 16.03 -16.33 0.53
C LEU A 62 15.38 -17.70 0.70
N GLN A 63 14.08 -17.72 0.98
CA GLN A 63 13.32 -18.96 1.04
C GLN A 63 13.14 -19.57 -0.37
N PRO A 64 13.17 -20.90 -0.51
CA PRO A 64 12.91 -21.54 -1.79
C PRO A 64 11.45 -21.32 -2.23
N PHE A 65 11.25 -21.10 -3.54
CA PHE A 65 9.92 -20.92 -4.12
C PHE A 65 9.04 -22.14 -3.87
N HIS A 66 7.90 -21.92 -3.20
CA HIS A 66 6.98 -23.02 -2.89
C HIS A 66 6.30 -23.56 -4.15
N ILE A 67 6.10 -22.70 -5.15
CA ILE A 67 5.51 -23.04 -6.45
C ILE A 67 6.20 -24.21 -7.16
N LYS A 68 7.53 -24.33 -7.08
CA LYS A 68 8.26 -25.42 -7.76
C LYS A 68 8.00 -26.79 -7.10
N SER A 69 7.68 -26.79 -5.81
CA SER A 69 7.42 -28.03 -5.05
C SER A 69 5.97 -28.54 -5.21
N GLU A 70 5.01 -27.66 -5.52
CA GLU A 70 3.60 -28.01 -5.55
C GLU A 70 3.20 -28.60 -6.92
N LYS A 71 3.05 -29.92 -6.98
CA LYS A 71 2.56 -30.60 -8.19
C LYS A 71 1.16 -30.08 -8.56
N ALA A 72 0.96 -29.65 -9.82
CA ALA A 72 -0.32 -29.14 -10.31
C ALA A 72 -1.50 -30.12 -10.08
N SER A 73 -1.22 -31.43 -10.10
CA SER A 73 -2.22 -32.49 -9.82
C SER A 73 -2.70 -32.51 -8.38
N ALA A 74 -1.87 -32.11 -7.40
CA ALA A 74 -2.26 -32.04 -6.00
C ALA A 74 -3.34 -30.98 -5.77
N ILE A 75 -3.18 -29.80 -6.39
CA ILE A 75 -4.14 -28.70 -6.33
C ILE A 75 -5.49 -29.10 -6.96
N HIS A 76 -5.47 -29.88 -8.04
CA HIS A 76 -6.70 -30.36 -8.67
C HIS A 76 -7.41 -31.41 -7.79
N ARG A 77 -6.67 -32.35 -7.20
CA ARG A 77 -7.22 -33.41 -6.36
C ARG A 77 -7.88 -32.83 -5.10
N GLU A 78 -7.23 -31.87 -4.45
CA GLU A 78 -7.77 -31.19 -3.27
C GLU A 78 -9.06 -30.41 -3.55
N GLY A 79 -9.09 -29.68 -4.68
CA GLY A 79 -10.30 -28.94 -5.08
C GLY A 79 -11.47 -29.87 -5.35
N ARG A 80 -11.22 -31.02 -5.99
CA ARG A 80 -12.25 -32.03 -6.27
C ARG A 80 -12.75 -32.69 -4.99
N THR A 81 -11.86 -33.06 -4.06
CA THR A 81 -12.29 -33.65 -2.77
C THR A 81 -13.08 -32.67 -1.92
N ALA A 82 -12.70 -31.39 -1.89
CA ALA A 82 -13.45 -30.37 -1.16
C ALA A 82 -14.87 -30.18 -1.73
N TYR A 83 -15.00 -30.18 -3.06
CA TYR A 83 -16.30 -30.07 -3.72
C TYR A 83 -17.20 -31.27 -3.46
N LEU A 84 -16.67 -32.50 -3.58
CA LEU A 84 -17.42 -33.72 -3.31
C LEU A 84 -17.88 -33.78 -1.85
N PHE A 85 -17.00 -33.43 -0.92
CA PHE A 85 -17.32 -33.41 0.51
C PHE A 85 -18.44 -32.40 0.82
N ALA A 86 -18.37 -31.21 0.25
CA ALA A 86 -19.40 -30.21 0.43
C ALA A 86 -20.75 -30.60 -0.20
N ALA A 87 -20.72 -31.22 -1.39
CA ALA A 87 -21.94 -31.73 -2.02
C ALA A 87 -22.60 -32.80 -1.14
N LEU A 88 -21.80 -33.69 -0.54
CA LEU A 88 -22.27 -34.70 0.40
C LEU A 88 -22.90 -34.05 1.64
N ILE A 89 -22.22 -33.09 2.26
CA ILE A 89 -22.76 -32.33 3.41
C ILE A 89 -24.08 -31.67 3.04
N PHE A 90 -24.16 -31.01 1.89
CA PHE A 90 -25.37 -30.35 1.43
C PHE A 90 -26.53 -31.34 1.26
N CYS A 91 -26.31 -32.48 0.59
CA CYS A 91 -27.31 -33.52 0.45
C CYS A 91 -27.76 -34.09 1.81
N ALA A 92 -26.83 -34.27 2.75
CA ALA A 92 -27.15 -34.76 4.10
C ALA A 92 -28.02 -33.76 4.87
N PHE A 93 -27.69 -32.47 4.87
CA PHE A 93 -28.52 -31.45 5.52
C PHE A 93 -29.88 -31.25 4.85
N LEU A 94 -29.95 -31.38 3.53
CA LEU A 94 -31.21 -31.28 2.79
C LEU A 94 -32.14 -32.47 3.10
N ALA A 95 -31.61 -33.69 3.09
CA ALA A 95 -32.36 -34.88 3.48
C ALA A 95 -32.82 -34.81 4.94
N TRP A 96 -31.94 -34.33 5.84
CA TRP A 96 -32.27 -34.14 7.25
C TRP A 96 -33.34 -33.06 7.47
N GLY A 97 -33.27 -31.95 6.74
CA GLY A 97 -34.29 -30.89 6.80
C GLY A 97 -35.68 -31.38 6.37
N ILE A 98 -35.75 -32.21 5.32
CA ILE A 98 -37.00 -32.86 4.89
C ILE A 98 -37.53 -33.80 5.98
N TYR A 99 -36.64 -34.58 6.60
CA TYR A 99 -36.99 -35.45 7.72
C TYR A 99 -37.59 -34.67 8.90
N LEU A 100 -36.99 -33.54 9.28
CA LEU A 100 -37.51 -32.67 10.33
C LEU A 100 -38.87 -32.04 9.99
N MET A 101 -39.10 -31.69 8.72
CA MET A 101 -40.42 -31.22 8.27
C MET A 101 -41.50 -32.29 8.47
N ASN A 102 -41.19 -33.56 8.20
CA ASN A 102 -42.15 -34.67 8.40
C ASN A 102 -42.48 -34.89 9.89
N LEU A 103 -41.57 -34.53 10.79
CA LEU A 103 -41.78 -34.57 12.25
C LEU A 103 -42.52 -33.33 12.79
N GLN A 104 -42.98 -32.42 11.92
CA GLN A 104 -43.60 -31.13 12.28
C GLN A 104 -42.68 -30.18 13.09
N LEU A 105 -41.37 -30.40 13.07
CA LEU A 105 -40.36 -29.54 13.70
C LEU A 105 -39.93 -28.42 12.74
N VAL A 106 -40.89 -27.55 12.38
CA VAL A 106 -40.75 -26.56 11.31
C VAL A 106 -39.59 -25.59 11.54
N GLU A 107 -39.41 -25.12 12.78
CA GLU A 107 -38.34 -24.17 13.13
C GLU A 107 -36.94 -24.77 12.93
N ALA A 108 -36.73 -26.01 13.41
CA ALA A 108 -35.47 -26.72 13.25
C ALA A 108 -35.19 -27.06 11.77
N ALA A 109 -36.23 -27.41 11.01
CA ALA A 109 -36.11 -27.66 9.58
C ALA A 109 -35.62 -26.40 8.83
N PHE A 110 -36.20 -25.23 9.09
CA PHE A 110 -35.76 -23.98 8.46
C PHE A 110 -34.31 -23.62 8.83
N LEU A 111 -33.91 -23.85 10.08
CA LEU A 111 -32.54 -23.60 10.52
C LEU A 111 -31.52 -24.48 9.78
N THR A 112 -31.82 -25.77 9.63
CA THR A 112 -30.94 -26.70 8.88
C THR A 112 -30.88 -26.39 7.39
N LEU A 113 -32.00 -25.99 6.78
CA LEU A 113 -32.04 -25.57 5.37
C LEU A 113 -31.26 -24.27 5.15
N GLY A 114 -31.42 -23.30 6.05
CA GLY A 114 -30.65 -22.05 6.05
C GLY A 114 -29.14 -22.32 6.14
N PHE A 115 -28.74 -23.22 7.04
CA PHE A 115 -27.34 -23.65 7.17
C PHE A 115 -26.82 -24.31 5.89
N ALA A 116 -27.61 -25.18 5.24
CA ALA A 116 -27.23 -25.80 3.98
C ALA A 116 -26.98 -24.75 2.88
N ILE A 117 -27.81 -23.70 2.79
CA ILE A 117 -27.63 -22.59 1.85
C ILE A 117 -26.33 -21.82 2.17
N VAL A 118 -26.07 -21.50 3.43
CA VAL A 118 -24.82 -20.83 3.86
C VAL A 118 -23.59 -21.66 3.49
N CYS A 119 -23.64 -22.98 3.67
CA CYS A 119 -22.56 -23.87 3.24
C CYS A 119 -22.32 -23.82 1.73
N VAL A 120 -23.37 -23.78 0.91
CA VAL A 120 -23.24 -23.63 -0.56
C VAL A 120 -22.57 -22.30 -0.91
N PHE A 121 -23.00 -21.18 -0.31
CA PHE A 121 -22.37 -19.87 -0.54
C PHE A 121 -20.90 -19.86 -0.12
N ALA A 122 -20.57 -20.41 1.05
CA ALA A 122 -19.19 -20.53 1.52
C ALA A 122 -18.32 -21.33 0.55
N MET A 123 -18.89 -22.37 -0.07
CA MET A 123 -18.21 -23.20 -1.07
C MET A 123 -18.03 -22.52 -2.41
N LEU A 124 -19.03 -21.76 -2.88
CA LEU A 124 -18.89 -20.93 -4.08
C LEU A 124 -17.82 -19.86 -3.87
N TYR A 125 -17.79 -19.25 -2.69
CA TYR A 125 -16.75 -18.29 -2.30
C TYR A 125 -15.36 -18.95 -2.29
N ALA A 126 -15.22 -20.12 -1.66
CA ALA A 126 -13.97 -20.88 -1.65
C ALA A 126 -13.53 -21.26 -3.07
N LYS A 127 -14.44 -21.71 -3.94
CA LYS A 127 -14.16 -22.02 -5.35
C LYS A 127 -13.62 -20.81 -6.11
N ARG A 128 -14.29 -19.66 -5.98
CA ARG A 128 -13.83 -18.40 -6.61
C ARG A 128 -12.42 -18.04 -6.14
N LYS A 129 -12.17 -18.12 -4.84
CA LYS A 129 -10.86 -17.82 -4.25
C LYS A 129 -9.76 -18.79 -4.71
N ILE A 130 -10.07 -20.08 -4.85
CA ILE A 130 -9.14 -21.07 -5.40
C ILE A 130 -8.84 -20.79 -6.87
N LEU A 131 -9.86 -20.42 -7.68
CA LEU A 131 -9.64 -20.04 -9.08
C LEU A 131 -8.71 -18.82 -9.19
N GLN A 132 -8.94 -17.78 -8.39
CA GLN A 132 -8.08 -16.59 -8.36
C GLN A 132 -6.65 -16.94 -7.95
N ALA A 133 -6.47 -17.84 -6.98
CA ALA A 133 -5.14 -18.31 -6.60
C ALA A 133 -4.46 -19.11 -7.73
N ARG A 134 -5.22 -19.89 -8.52
CA ARG A 134 -4.69 -20.61 -9.69
C ARG A 134 -4.23 -19.65 -10.79
N THR A 135 -5.02 -18.62 -11.10
CA THR A 135 -4.62 -17.63 -12.09
C THR A 135 -3.38 -16.87 -11.65
N ALA A 136 -3.31 -16.47 -10.38
CA ALA A 136 -2.12 -15.82 -9.81
C ALA A 136 -0.88 -16.73 -9.85
N ASN A 137 -1.02 -18.02 -9.53
CA ASN A 137 0.07 -18.99 -9.63
C ASN A 137 0.54 -19.20 -11.07
N ALA A 138 -0.39 -19.30 -12.03
CA ALA A 138 -0.05 -19.46 -13.44
C ALA A 138 0.69 -18.23 -13.98
N GLN A 139 0.28 -17.03 -13.56
CA GLN A 139 0.98 -15.77 -13.88
C GLN A 139 2.39 -15.77 -13.30
N LEU A 140 2.54 -16.13 -12.02
CA LEU A 140 3.83 -16.17 -11.34
C LEU A 140 4.77 -17.21 -11.95
N GLN A 141 4.24 -18.37 -12.35
CA GLN A 141 5.01 -19.38 -13.09
C GLN A 141 5.48 -18.85 -14.46
N ALA A 142 4.60 -18.23 -15.23
CA ALA A 142 4.95 -17.66 -16.52
C ALA A 142 5.99 -16.52 -16.40
N GLU A 143 5.91 -15.71 -15.35
CA GLU A 143 6.88 -14.66 -15.07
C GLU A 143 8.24 -15.23 -14.66
N LEU A 144 8.24 -16.29 -13.84
CA LEU A 144 9.45 -17.00 -13.44
C LEU A 144 10.13 -17.65 -14.64
N GLU A 145 9.38 -18.31 -15.53
CA GLU A 145 9.92 -18.88 -16.78
C GLU A 145 10.51 -17.79 -17.70
N ARG A 146 9.84 -16.64 -17.84
CA ARG A 146 10.38 -15.50 -18.60
C ARG A 146 11.71 -15.03 -18.03
N TYR A 147 11.78 -14.86 -16.71
CA TYR A 147 13.01 -14.44 -16.03
C TYR A 147 14.14 -15.44 -16.22
N GLU A 148 13.87 -16.74 -16.05
CA GLU A 148 14.87 -17.80 -16.26
C GLU A 148 15.37 -17.83 -17.72
N ASN A 149 14.50 -17.59 -18.69
CA ASN A 149 14.89 -17.52 -20.10
C ASN A 149 15.79 -16.31 -20.39
N THR A 150 15.47 -15.13 -19.84
CA THR A 150 16.32 -13.93 -19.98
C THR A 150 17.70 -14.12 -19.38
N LEU A 151 17.84 -14.92 -18.32
CA LEU A 151 19.15 -15.21 -17.72
C LEU A 151 19.99 -16.20 -18.54
N THR A 152 19.34 -17.03 -19.37
CA THR A 152 20.00 -18.09 -20.14
C THR A 152 20.44 -17.62 -21.50
N GLU A 153 19.80 -16.59 -22.05
CA GLU A 153 20.23 -15.96 -23.29
C GLU A 153 21.63 -15.39 -23.02
N PRO A 154 22.69 -16.07 -23.50
CA PRO A 154 24.04 -15.61 -23.24
C PRO A 154 24.10 -14.23 -23.85
N THR A 155 24.68 -13.28 -23.13
CA THR A 155 25.28 -12.14 -23.78
C THR A 155 26.38 -12.72 -24.68
N GLU A 156 26.01 -13.18 -25.89
CA GLU A 156 26.88 -13.14 -27.04
C GLU A 156 27.18 -11.66 -27.21
N ILE A 157 28.15 -11.20 -26.42
CA ILE A 157 28.96 -10.04 -26.75
C ILE A 157 29.51 -10.44 -28.12
N ALA A 158 28.85 -9.95 -29.15
CA ALA A 158 29.44 -9.84 -30.46
C ALA A 158 30.77 -9.14 -30.25
N THR A 159 31.83 -9.94 -30.15
CA THR A 159 33.18 -9.46 -30.38
C THR A 159 33.13 -8.75 -31.73
N PRO A 160 33.41 -7.44 -31.79
CA PRO A 160 33.44 -6.74 -33.06
C PRO A 160 34.63 -7.28 -33.83
N LYS A 161 34.39 -8.27 -34.69
CA LYS A 161 35.36 -8.65 -35.71
C LYS A 161 35.32 -7.53 -36.75
N VAL A 162 36.26 -6.59 -36.61
CA VAL A 162 36.64 -5.66 -37.65
C VAL A 162 37.09 -6.49 -38.85
N GLU A 163 36.26 -6.62 -39.86
CA GLU A 163 36.68 -7.02 -41.19
C GLU A 163 35.85 -6.23 -42.19
N ALA A 164 36.58 -5.37 -42.90
CA ALA A 164 36.04 -4.44 -43.87
C ALA A 164 35.57 -5.17 -45.14
N THR A 165 34.64 -4.50 -45.81
CA THR A 165 34.43 -4.40 -47.26
C THR A 165 33.17 -5.08 -47.83
N GLU A 166 32.40 -4.20 -48.47
CA GLU A 166 31.61 -4.36 -49.70
C GLU A 166 30.08 -4.45 -49.67
N GLN A 167 29.53 -3.57 -50.52
CA GLN A 167 28.13 -3.28 -50.82
C GLN A 167 27.40 -4.46 -51.46
N VAL A 168 26.07 -4.54 -51.27
CA VAL A 168 25.04 -4.31 -52.32
C VAL A 168 23.65 -4.74 -51.79
N SER A 169 22.71 -3.78 -51.84
CA SER A 169 21.23 -3.76 -52.03
C SER A 169 20.26 -4.90 -51.60
N PRO A 170 18.96 -4.55 -51.40
CA PRO A 170 18.07 -5.16 -50.41
C PRO A 170 17.00 -6.09 -51.02
N THR A 171 16.47 -7.03 -50.23
CA THR A 171 15.14 -7.64 -50.45
C THR A 171 14.60 -8.30 -49.17
N ALA A 172 13.31 -8.07 -48.93
CA ALA A 172 12.34 -8.93 -48.24
C ALA A 172 12.01 -8.75 -46.74
N VAL A 173 10.75 -8.34 -46.56
CA VAL A 173 9.72 -8.93 -45.68
C VAL A 173 9.75 -8.54 -44.21
N ILE A 174 8.98 -7.50 -43.91
CA ILE A 174 8.45 -7.21 -42.57
C ILE A 174 7.10 -7.92 -42.45
N THR A 175 7.01 -8.92 -41.58
CA THR A 175 5.74 -9.37 -41.00
C THR A 175 5.95 -9.53 -39.51
N SER A 176 5.66 -8.46 -38.76
CA SER A 176 5.59 -8.49 -37.30
C SER A 176 4.17 -8.14 -36.85
N LYS A 177 3.47 -9.16 -36.39
CA LYS A 177 2.16 -9.10 -35.72
C LYS A 177 2.35 -8.48 -34.31
N PRO A 178 1.66 -7.39 -33.94
CA PRO A 178 1.79 -6.83 -32.61
C PRO A 178 0.84 -7.53 -31.63
N ALA A 179 1.41 -8.12 -30.58
CA ALA A 179 0.68 -8.56 -29.40
C ALA A 179 0.35 -7.35 -28.53
N ALA A 180 -0.93 -7.21 -28.18
CA ALA A 180 -1.44 -6.18 -27.29
C ALA A 180 -0.87 -6.35 -25.88
N VAL A 181 -0.15 -5.33 -25.42
CA VAL A 181 0.25 -5.15 -24.02
C VAL A 181 -0.43 -3.87 -23.53
N GLU A 182 -1.53 -4.06 -22.81
CA GLU A 182 -2.10 -3.05 -21.93
C GLU A 182 -1.45 -3.19 -20.54
N SER A 183 -0.59 -2.24 -20.19
CA SER A 183 -0.57 -1.64 -18.85
C SER A 183 0.28 -0.37 -18.92
N SER A 184 -0.20 0.63 -18.19
CA SER A 184 0.01 2.04 -18.43
C SER A 184 0.98 2.64 -17.42
N ASP A 185 2.24 2.25 -17.46
CA ASP A 185 3.25 2.89 -16.64
C ASP A 185 4.30 3.50 -17.57
N ILE A 186 4.46 4.81 -17.52
CA ILE A 186 5.70 5.42 -18.00
C ILE A 186 6.80 4.69 -17.22
N PRO A 187 7.74 3.99 -17.86
CA PRO A 187 8.70 3.17 -17.15
C PRO A 187 9.61 4.11 -16.37
N LEU A 188 9.25 4.37 -15.11
CA LEU A 188 9.98 5.24 -14.18
C LEU A 188 11.45 4.83 -14.11
N CYS A 189 11.76 3.56 -14.34
CA CYS A 189 13.11 3.02 -14.46
C CYS A 189 13.98 3.78 -15.48
N ASN A 190 13.43 4.15 -16.64
CA ASN A 190 14.17 4.89 -17.66
C ASN A 190 14.48 6.32 -17.20
N LEU A 191 13.52 6.97 -16.53
CA LEU A 191 13.70 8.32 -15.97
C LEU A 191 14.74 8.33 -14.83
N TYR A 192 14.78 7.29 -14.00
CA TYR A 192 15.80 7.16 -12.95
C TYR A 192 17.22 7.04 -13.50
N GLN A 193 17.38 6.39 -14.65
CA GLN A 193 18.68 6.21 -15.28
C GLN A 193 19.18 7.53 -15.88
N VAL A 194 18.30 8.30 -16.52
CA VAL A 194 18.62 9.65 -17.00
C VAL A 194 18.97 10.59 -15.85
N ALA A 195 18.16 10.59 -14.78
CA ALA A 195 18.41 11.42 -13.60
C ALA A 195 19.73 11.07 -12.88
N SER A 196 20.26 9.87 -13.04
CA SER A 196 21.54 9.49 -12.41
C SER A 196 22.78 10.18 -13.01
N GLY A 197 22.64 10.81 -14.18
CA GLY A 197 23.75 11.54 -14.83
C GLY A 197 23.91 13.00 -14.41
N TYR A 198 23.08 13.50 -13.47
CA TYR A 198 23.09 14.90 -13.04
C TYR A 198 23.42 15.02 -11.55
N ASP A 199 24.40 15.87 -11.22
CA ASP A 199 24.93 16.03 -9.85
C ASP A 199 23.93 16.64 -8.86
N LEU A 200 22.85 17.25 -9.35
CA LEU A 200 21.81 17.86 -8.52
C LEU A 200 20.81 16.84 -7.94
N VAL A 201 20.85 15.60 -8.41
CA VAL A 201 19.89 14.58 -7.96
C VAL A 201 20.40 13.98 -6.65
N PRO A 202 19.58 13.98 -5.57
CA PRO A 202 19.98 13.41 -4.29
C PRO A 202 20.46 11.95 -4.42
N GLU A 203 21.54 11.60 -3.72
CA GLU A 203 22.11 10.24 -3.73
C GLU A 203 21.20 9.21 -3.02
N ASP A 204 20.42 9.65 -2.03
CA ASP A 204 19.49 8.78 -1.31
C ASP A 204 18.37 8.31 -2.24
N SER A 205 18.22 6.99 -2.37
CA SER A 205 17.19 6.34 -3.18
C SER A 205 15.76 6.84 -2.92
N THR A 206 15.44 7.20 -1.67
CA THR A 206 14.11 7.68 -1.28
C THR A 206 13.89 9.12 -1.72
N LEU A 207 14.88 10.00 -1.49
CA LEU A 207 14.85 11.39 -1.93
C LEU A 207 14.90 11.49 -3.45
N LYS A 208 15.70 10.64 -4.11
CA LYS A 208 15.75 10.52 -5.57
C LYS A 208 14.39 10.15 -6.15
N ARG A 209 13.69 9.19 -5.55
CA ARG A 209 12.32 8.82 -5.94
C ARG A 209 11.35 9.99 -5.78
N HIS A 210 11.41 10.70 -4.66
CA HIS A 210 10.55 11.87 -4.44
C HIS A 210 10.86 13.00 -5.42
N PHE A 211 12.13 13.32 -5.62
CA PHE A 211 12.58 14.36 -6.55
C PHE A 211 12.13 14.08 -7.98
N VAL A 212 12.40 12.87 -8.50
CA VAL A 212 11.98 12.45 -9.84
C VAL A 212 10.45 12.44 -9.94
N SER A 213 9.74 11.95 -8.92
CA SER A 213 8.27 11.95 -8.92
C SER A 213 7.68 13.36 -8.91
N SER A 214 8.26 14.29 -8.15
CA SER A 214 7.80 15.67 -8.09
C SER A 214 7.99 16.39 -9.42
N LEU A 215 9.16 16.23 -10.05
CA LEU A 215 9.42 16.78 -11.38
C LEU A 215 8.46 16.22 -12.44
N VAL A 216 8.20 14.91 -12.42
CA VAL A 216 7.26 14.29 -13.36
C VAL A 216 5.84 14.82 -13.15
N VAL A 217 5.40 15.00 -11.90
CA VAL A 217 4.07 15.59 -11.61
C VAL A 217 3.98 17.03 -12.11
N GLU A 218 5.02 17.84 -11.90
CA GLU A 218 5.07 19.21 -12.41
C GLU A 218 4.96 19.24 -13.94
N ILE A 219 5.76 18.43 -14.64
CA ILE A 219 5.75 18.34 -16.12
C ILE A 219 4.38 17.86 -16.62
N VAL A 220 3.84 16.78 -16.05
CA VAL A 220 2.53 16.25 -16.44
C VAL A 220 1.41 17.26 -16.19
N SER A 221 1.50 18.07 -15.13
CA SER A 221 0.52 19.12 -14.85
C SER A 221 0.58 20.29 -15.84
N SER A 222 1.74 20.49 -16.49
CA SER A 222 1.93 21.52 -17.52
C SER A 222 1.50 21.10 -18.93
N LEU A 223 1.38 19.78 -19.16
CA LEU A 223 1.02 19.20 -20.45
C LEU A 223 -0.49 18.95 -20.56
N PRO A 224 -1.06 18.91 -21.79
CA PRO A 224 -2.45 18.54 -21.99
C PRO A 224 -2.75 17.11 -21.50
N PRO A 225 -4.04 16.80 -21.21
CA PRO A 225 -4.43 15.49 -20.70
C PRO A 225 -3.99 14.36 -21.62
N ARG A 226 -3.61 13.23 -21.00
CA ARG A 226 -3.02 12.09 -21.71
C ARG A 226 -3.97 11.55 -22.79
N PRO A 227 -3.54 11.45 -24.06
CA PRO A 227 -4.40 10.97 -25.14
C PRO A 227 -4.65 9.46 -25.04
N THR A 228 -5.82 9.02 -25.54
CA THR A 228 -6.25 7.61 -25.49
C THR A 228 -5.59 6.74 -26.57
N ASP A 229 -5.24 7.32 -27.72
CA ASP A 229 -4.62 6.59 -28.83
C ASP A 229 -3.20 6.14 -28.46
N SER A 230 -2.88 4.88 -28.73
CA SER A 230 -1.56 4.29 -28.54
C SER A 230 -0.41 5.05 -29.20
N ILE A 231 -0.62 5.64 -30.39
CA ILE A 231 0.42 6.39 -31.11
C ILE A 231 0.65 7.74 -30.42
N LEU A 232 -0.44 8.46 -30.14
CA LEU A 232 -0.38 9.76 -29.45
C LEU A 232 0.11 9.59 -28.00
N LYS A 233 -0.18 8.47 -27.35
CA LYS A 233 0.31 8.14 -26.02
C LYS A 233 1.82 7.99 -26.01
N ARG A 234 2.41 7.32 -27.01
CA ARG A 234 3.88 7.23 -27.14
C ARG A 234 4.51 8.59 -27.38
N HIS A 235 3.87 9.44 -28.19
CA HIS A 235 4.34 10.80 -28.41
C HIS A 235 4.24 11.65 -27.13
N HIS A 236 3.14 11.55 -26.38
CA HIS A 236 2.96 12.23 -25.10
C HIS A 236 4.00 11.76 -24.07
N ASP A 237 4.25 10.45 -23.97
CA ASP A 237 5.29 9.90 -23.10
C ASP A 237 6.69 10.38 -23.53
N ALA A 238 6.96 10.54 -24.83
CA ALA A 238 8.20 11.11 -25.36
C ALA A 238 8.34 12.62 -25.04
N LEU A 239 7.24 13.39 -25.08
CA LEU A 239 7.23 14.79 -24.69
C LEU A 239 7.51 14.97 -23.19
N ILE A 240 6.91 14.13 -22.33
CA ILE A 240 7.22 14.13 -20.90
C ILE A 240 8.71 13.88 -20.68
N PHE A 241 9.29 12.94 -21.42
CA PHE A 241 10.70 12.60 -21.32
C PHE A 241 11.62 13.75 -21.77
N SER A 242 11.32 14.41 -22.89
CA SER A 242 12.13 15.55 -23.37
C SER A 242 12.05 16.76 -22.44
N GLU A 243 10.86 17.07 -21.93
CA GLU A 243 10.67 18.14 -20.93
C GLU A 243 11.41 17.83 -19.63
N PHE A 244 11.41 16.56 -19.22
CA PHE A 244 12.14 16.11 -18.04
C PHE A 244 13.65 16.33 -18.19
N GLU A 245 14.22 15.93 -19.33
CA GLU A 245 15.64 16.18 -19.64
C GLU A 245 15.96 17.68 -19.69
N GLN A 246 15.11 18.48 -20.34
CA GLN A 246 15.27 19.92 -20.44
C GLN A 246 15.29 20.58 -19.06
N ARG A 247 14.37 20.20 -18.16
CA ARG A 247 14.34 20.73 -16.79
C ARG A 247 15.58 20.36 -15.97
N LEU A 248 16.07 19.11 -16.10
CA LEU A 248 17.31 18.71 -15.45
C LEU A 248 18.52 19.50 -15.98
N GLN A 249 18.57 19.75 -17.29
CA GLN A 249 19.61 20.60 -17.89
C GLN A 249 19.53 22.03 -17.39
N THR A 250 18.34 22.64 -17.33
CA THR A 250 18.16 24.01 -16.81
C THR A 250 18.62 24.11 -15.35
N LEU A 251 18.23 23.15 -14.50
CA LEU A 251 18.68 23.12 -13.10
C LEU A 251 20.20 22.93 -12.98
N SER A 252 20.81 22.16 -13.88
CA SER A 252 22.27 22.00 -13.94
C SER A 252 22.98 23.24 -14.50
N GLN A 253 22.30 24.08 -15.27
CA GLN A 253 22.83 25.28 -15.92
C GLN A 253 22.41 26.57 -15.22
N GLU A 254 22.00 26.52 -13.95
CA GLU A 254 21.77 27.71 -13.14
C GLU A 254 23.05 28.03 -12.31
N PRO A 255 24.10 28.66 -12.90
CA PRO A 255 25.27 29.07 -12.15
C PRO A 255 24.94 30.32 -11.34
N ALA A 256 24.96 30.19 -10.01
CA ALA A 256 25.68 31.05 -9.07
C ALA A 256 25.72 32.59 -9.28
N VAL A 257 24.69 33.23 -9.85
CA VAL A 257 24.60 34.69 -9.96
C VAL A 257 23.24 35.18 -9.49
N GLU A 258 23.10 35.34 -8.17
CA GLU A 258 22.45 36.48 -7.50
C GLU A 258 22.38 36.26 -5.99
N ALA A 259 23.56 36.33 -5.35
CA ALA A 259 23.67 36.71 -3.96
C ALA A 259 23.72 38.26 -3.91
N VAL A 260 22.56 38.93 -3.86
CA VAL A 260 22.47 40.38 -3.59
C VAL A 260 21.49 40.65 -2.45
N VAL A 261 22.09 40.76 -1.25
CA VAL A 261 21.84 41.79 -0.24
C VAL A 261 20.38 42.16 0.09
N SER A 262 19.90 41.71 1.26
CA SER A 262 19.14 42.60 2.14
C SER A 262 19.36 42.23 3.61
N SER A 263 20.49 42.72 4.12
CA SER A 263 20.81 42.78 5.54
C SER A 263 20.12 43.99 6.17
N VAL A 264 19.04 43.78 6.92
CA VAL A 264 18.54 44.78 7.87
C VAL A 264 19.01 44.39 9.26
N ALA A 265 19.99 45.14 9.74
CA ALA A 265 20.49 45.12 11.10
C ALA A 265 19.46 45.77 12.04
N VAL A 266 19.05 45.06 13.10
CA VAL A 266 18.48 45.67 14.30
C VAL A 266 19.09 44.98 15.53
N GLN A 267 19.85 45.76 16.29
CA GLN A 267 20.42 45.43 17.59
C GLN A 267 19.36 45.50 18.71
N PRO A 268 19.63 44.88 19.88
CA PRO A 268 18.61 44.37 20.79
C PRO A 268 18.12 45.41 21.80
N ARG A 269 16.83 45.35 22.13
CA ARG A 269 16.28 45.97 23.33
C ARG A 269 15.67 44.90 24.21
N ALA A 270 16.37 44.60 25.29
CA ALA A 270 15.92 43.72 26.35
C ALA A 270 14.73 44.33 27.10
N THR A 271 13.59 43.64 27.10
CA THR A 271 12.64 43.60 28.22
C THR A 271 11.72 42.38 28.08
N LYS A 272 11.91 41.43 29.00
CA LYS A 272 10.94 40.52 29.63
C LYS A 272 9.86 39.84 28.77
N GLN A 273 9.92 38.50 28.82
CA GLN A 273 9.05 37.44 28.29
C GLN A 273 9.23 37.11 26.79
N PRO A 274 9.57 35.85 26.44
CA PRO A 274 9.63 35.44 25.05
C PRO A 274 8.21 35.50 24.46
N PRO A 275 8.00 36.18 23.31
CA PRO A 275 6.73 36.09 22.59
C PRO A 275 6.46 34.62 22.27
N ALA A 276 5.23 34.17 22.46
CA ALA A 276 4.81 32.82 22.12
C ALA A 276 5.11 32.59 20.64
N VAL A 277 6.12 31.75 20.34
CA VAL A 277 6.55 31.47 18.98
C VAL A 277 5.49 30.58 18.33
N ALA A 278 4.53 31.18 17.64
CA ALA A 278 3.53 30.43 16.90
C ALA A 278 4.20 29.55 15.83
N VAL A 279 3.67 28.34 15.62
CA VAL A 279 4.16 27.44 14.57
C VAL A 279 3.79 28.05 13.22
N PRO A 280 4.75 28.28 12.29
CA PRO A 280 4.44 28.80 10.97
C PRO A 280 3.45 27.90 10.21
N GLU A 281 2.51 28.50 9.48
CA GLU A 281 1.48 27.76 8.71
C GLU A 281 2.04 27.10 7.44
N ASP A 282 3.06 27.71 6.81
CA ASP A 282 3.69 27.16 5.62
C ASP A 282 4.40 25.83 5.93
N SER A 283 4.12 24.82 5.11
CA SER A 283 4.70 23.47 5.21
C SER A 283 6.24 23.44 5.22
N MET A 284 6.90 24.29 4.43
CA MET A 284 8.36 24.33 4.37
C MET A 284 8.94 24.95 5.63
N LEU A 285 8.43 26.13 6.00
CA LEU A 285 8.83 26.82 7.23
C LEU A 285 8.52 26.00 8.47
N ARG A 286 7.36 25.31 8.51
CA ARG A 286 7.01 24.37 9.57
C ARG A 286 8.02 23.24 9.69
N ARG A 287 8.45 22.65 8.58
CA ARG A 287 9.43 21.56 8.59
C ARG A 287 10.80 22.06 9.09
N HIS A 288 11.21 23.25 8.69
CA HIS A 288 12.44 23.90 9.19
C HIS A 288 12.34 24.23 10.68
N PHE A 289 11.23 24.82 11.11
CA PHE A 289 10.96 25.16 12.50
C PHE A 289 10.97 23.93 13.41
N LEU A 290 10.28 22.86 13.01
CA LEU A 290 10.28 21.60 13.75
C LEU A 290 11.67 20.95 13.80
N SER A 291 12.42 21.03 12.70
CA SER A 291 13.81 20.53 12.66
C SER A 291 14.73 21.34 13.58
N GLN A 292 14.53 22.66 13.63
CA GLN A 292 15.27 23.55 14.53
C GLN A 292 14.93 23.26 15.99
N LEU A 293 13.64 23.12 16.34
CA LEU A 293 13.22 22.75 17.70
C LEU A 293 13.84 21.44 18.15
N ARG A 294 13.87 20.42 17.29
CA ARG A 294 14.53 19.15 17.61
C ARG A 294 16.02 19.34 17.90
N ARG A 295 16.73 20.13 17.07
CA ARG A 295 18.16 20.43 17.30
C ARG A 295 18.39 21.20 18.60
N GLU A 296 17.52 22.16 18.94
CA GLU A 296 17.60 22.92 20.19
C GLU A 296 17.40 22.01 21.42
N ILE A 297 16.47 21.05 21.33
CA ILE A 297 16.26 20.04 22.38
C ILE A 297 17.49 19.13 22.49
N GLU A 298 17.98 18.59 21.38
CA GLU A 298 19.17 17.73 21.36
C GLU A 298 20.41 18.46 21.90
N ALA A 299 20.56 19.77 21.65
CA ALA A 299 21.64 20.58 22.22
C ALA A 299 21.53 20.72 23.75
N GLY A 300 20.33 20.60 24.33
CA GLY A 300 20.10 20.66 25.78
C GLY A 300 20.44 19.36 26.53
N PHE A 301 20.38 18.21 25.85
CA PHE A 301 20.62 16.89 26.47
C PHE A 301 22.08 16.42 26.46
N GLY A 302 22.99 17.20 25.85
CA GLY A 302 24.42 16.87 25.75
C GLY A 302 24.75 15.95 24.56
N SER A 303 25.96 15.37 24.55
CA SER A 303 26.40 14.51 23.44
C SER A 303 25.64 13.18 23.42
N ARG A 304 25.16 12.77 22.24
CA ARG A 304 24.44 11.50 22.06
C ARG A 304 25.31 10.30 22.46
N PRO A 305 24.83 9.40 23.33
CA PRO A 305 25.61 8.24 23.78
C PRO A 305 25.85 7.23 22.65
N THR A 306 26.95 6.48 22.73
CA THR A 306 27.37 5.50 21.72
C THR A 306 26.73 4.11 21.91
N ASP A 307 26.40 3.73 23.14
CA ASP A 307 25.73 2.46 23.45
C ASP A 307 24.31 2.43 22.86
N SER A 308 23.96 1.36 22.15
CA SER A 308 22.65 1.18 21.52
C SER A 308 21.47 1.29 22.49
N THR A 309 21.65 0.87 23.74
CA THR A 309 20.62 0.86 24.78
C THR A 309 20.40 2.26 25.32
N LEU A 310 21.49 2.96 25.65
CA LEU A 310 21.45 4.36 26.11
C LEU A 310 21.01 5.30 24.99
N LYS A 311 21.38 5.01 23.75
CA LYS A 311 20.95 5.77 22.56
C LYS A 311 19.44 5.73 22.40
N ARG A 312 18.80 4.56 22.57
CA ARG A 312 17.33 4.46 22.53
C ARG A 312 16.67 5.25 23.65
N HIS A 313 17.24 5.20 24.86
CA HIS A 313 16.71 5.98 25.99
C HIS A 313 16.86 7.49 25.77
N TYR A 314 18.01 7.92 25.26
CA TYR A 314 18.28 9.30 24.86
C TYR A 314 17.28 9.77 23.80
N ASP A 315 17.09 8.99 22.72
CA ASP A 315 16.16 9.31 21.65
C ASP A 315 14.72 9.40 22.18
N ALA A 316 14.32 8.49 23.08
CA ALA A 316 13.00 8.54 23.72
C ALA A 316 12.78 9.78 24.60
N MET A 317 13.82 10.25 25.31
CA MET A 317 13.76 11.50 26.10
C MET A 317 13.62 12.73 25.20
N VAL A 318 14.39 12.79 24.11
CA VAL A 318 14.32 13.87 23.12
C VAL A 318 12.93 13.93 22.48
N ASP A 319 12.39 12.78 22.06
CA ASP A 319 11.07 12.70 21.43
C ASP A 319 9.95 13.12 22.40
N ALA A 320 10.03 12.73 23.69
CA ALA A 320 9.06 13.13 24.72
C ALA A 320 9.07 14.64 25.01
N GLU A 321 10.27 15.26 25.11
CA GLU A 321 10.36 16.72 25.23
C GLU A 321 9.85 17.44 23.99
N TYR A 322 10.15 16.90 22.80
CA TYR A 322 9.71 17.44 21.54
C TYR A 322 8.17 17.46 21.42
N GLU A 323 7.51 16.36 21.76
CA GLU A 323 6.04 16.29 21.82
C GLU A 323 5.46 17.29 22.83
N THR A 324 6.07 17.40 24.01
CA THR A 324 5.64 18.35 25.05
C THR A 324 5.71 19.80 24.57
N ARG A 325 6.80 20.19 23.89
CA ARG A 325 6.95 21.55 23.35
C ARG A 325 5.97 21.83 22.20
N ILE A 326 5.77 20.87 21.29
CA ILE A 326 4.78 21.03 20.22
C ILE A 326 3.38 21.20 20.80
N GLN A 327 3.03 20.39 21.79
CA GLN A 327 1.71 20.47 22.41
C GLN A 327 1.51 21.83 23.09
N ALA A 328 2.53 22.36 23.77
CA ALA A 328 2.48 23.70 24.35
C ALA A 328 2.28 24.80 23.29
N LEU A 329 2.96 24.69 22.13
CA LEU A 329 2.78 25.63 21.02
C LEU A 329 1.39 25.55 20.38
N LEU A 330 0.84 24.34 20.22
CA LEU A 330 -0.51 24.14 19.70
C LEU A 330 -1.56 24.72 20.65
N PHE A 331 -1.42 24.52 21.96
CA PHE A 331 -2.31 25.13 22.96
C PHE A 331 -2.21 26.67 22.94
N ALA A 332 -1.01 27.23 22.81
CA ALA A 332 -0.83 28.68 22.70
C ALA A 332 -1.51 29.26 21.45
N SER A 333 -1.39 28.59 20.30
CA SER A 333 -2.06 29.01 19.05
C SER A 333 -3.60 28.86 19.09
N SER A 334 -4.12 27.97 19.93
CA SER A 334 -5.56 27.78 20.08
C SER A 334 -6.18 28.85 20.98
N ALA A 335 -5.45 29.31 22.00
CA ALA A 335 -5.92 30.33 22.95
C ALA A 335 -6.06 31.72 22.32
N GLU A 336 -5.40 32.00 21.19
CA GLU A 336 -5.50 33.27 20.46
C GLU A 336 -6.69 33.32 19.48
N ASN A 337 -7.33 32.18 19.22
CA ASN A 337 -8.42 32.05 18.24
C ASN A 337 -9.83 31.87 18.86
N ASP A 338 -10.00 32.19 20.15
CA ASP A 338 -11.33 32.31 20.77
C ASP A 338 -12.04 33.61 20.32
N VAL A 339 -12.23 33.75 19.01
CA VAL A 339 -13.20 34.68 18.40
C VAL A 339 -14.49 33.90 18.24
N ALA A 340 -15.47 34.26 19.07
CA ALA A 340 -16.91 34.02 18.97
C ALA A 340 -17.33 32.81 18.12
N GLU A 341 -17.77 31.73 18.78
CA GLU A 341 -18.49 30.62 18.16
C GLU A 341 -19.69 31.17 17.36
N GLU A 342 -19.52 31.31 16.04
CA GLU A 342 -20.65 31.53 15.15
C GLU A 342 -21.55 30.28 15.14
N PRO A 343 -22.87 30.45 15.16
CA PRO A 343 -23.82 29.34 15.13
C PRO A 343 -23.61 28.53 13.85
N VAL A 344 -23.26 27.26 14.05
CA VAL A 344 -22.91 26.30 12.99
C VAL A 344 -23.97 26.29 11.88
N GLN A 345 -23.55 26.69 10.69
CA GLN A 345 -24.37 26.68 9.47
C GLN A 345 -24.86 25.26 9.15
N LYS A 346 -26.09 25.19 8.64
CA LYS A 346 -26.77 23.97 8.21
C LYS A 346 -25.89 23.15 7.26
N LEU A 347 -25.98 21.82 7.37
CA LEU A 347 -25.20 20.88 6.58
C LEU A 347 -25.28 21.21 5.07
N PRO A 348 -24.15 21.39 4.37
CA PRO A 348 -24.17 21.69 2.94
C PRO A 348 -24.88 20.62 2.12
N GLU A 349 -25.74 21.02 1.17
CA GLU A 349 -26.46 20.09 0.28
C GLU A 349 -25.53 19.42 -0.74
N ASP A 350 -24.41 20.05 -1.08
CA ASP A 350 -23.42 19.48 -2.01
C ASP A 350 -22.70 18.27 -1.39
N SER A 351 -22.72 17.15 -2.12
CA SER A 351 -22.05 15.90 -1.77
C SER A 351 -20.57 16.07 -1.44
N MET A 352 -19.86 16.98 -2.11
CA MET A 352 -18.42 17.17 -1.88
C MET A 352 -18.18 17.96 -0.60
N LEU A 353 -18.90 19.08 -0.41
CA LEU A 353 -18.83 19.86 0.83
C LEU A 353 -19.32 19.04 2.02
N ARG A 354 -20.35 18.22 1.86
CA ARG A 354 -20.81 17.29 2.89
C ARG A 354 -19.69 16.32 3.30
N ARG A 355 -18.94 15.78 2.33
CA ARG A 355 -17.82 14.87 2.64
C ARG A 355 -16.70 15.60 3.39
N HIS A 356 -16.36 16.83 2.99
CA HIS A 356 -15.37 17.65 3.68
C HIS A 356 -15.81 18.00 5.11
N PHE A 357 -17.05 18.46 5.27
CA PHE A 357 -17.64 18.76 6.57
C PHE A 357 -17.64 17.53 7.49
N LEU A 358 -18.05 16.36 7.00
CA LEU A 358 -18.03 15.12 7.81
C LEU A 358 -16.60 14.70 8.17
N ALA A 359 -15.64 14.88 7.27
CA ALA A 359 -14.23 14.59 7.56
C ALA A 359 -13.65 15.55 8.61
N GLU A 360 -14.00 16.83 8.53
CA GLU A 360 -13.60 17.86 9.50
C GLU A 360 -14.21 17.61 10.87
N LEU A 361 -15.50 17.27 10.92
CA LEU A 361 -16.21 16.92 12.16
C LEU A 361 -15.59 15.66 12.80
N GLN A 362 -15.27 14.64 12.00
CA GLN A 362 -14.58 13.44 12.49
C GLN A 362 -13.18 13.77 13.04
N ALA A 363 -12.43 14.66 12.39
CA ALA A 363 -11.12 15.12 12.86
C ALA A 363 -11.23 15.93 14.17
N ARG A 364 -12.24 16.81 14.27
CA ARG A 364 -12.53 17.60 15.48
C ARG A 364 -12.88 16.71 16.67
N ILE A 365 -13.68 15.66 16.44
CA ILE A 365 -13.99 14.66 17.48
C ILE A 365 -12.74 13.90 17.89
N ALA A 366 -11.92 13.44 16.93
CA ALA A 366 -10.69 12.73 17.21
C ALA A 366 -9.68 13.58 18.01
N ALA A 367 -9.63 14.89 17.78
CA ALA A 367 -8.79 15.82 18.53
C ALA A 367 -9.24 16.01 20.00
N LYS A 368 -10.53 15.84 20.30
CA LYS A 368 -11.07 15.89 21.68
C LYS A 368 -10.89 14.58 22.46
N LEU A 369 -10.45 13.51 21.80
CA LEU A 369 -10.24 12.19 22.40
C LEU A 369 -8.75 11.99 22.74
N PRO A 370 -8.41 11.10 23.70
CA PRO A 370 -7.03 10.77 24.01
C PRO A 370 -6.29 10.21 22.79
N PRO A 371 -4.95 10.25 22.75
CA PRO A 371 -4.17 9.80 21.60
C PRO A 371 -4.50 8.34 21.24
N ARG A 372 -4.48 8.06 19.93
CA ARG A 372 -4.88 6.76 19.39
C ARG A 372 -4.00 5.65 19.98
N PRO A 373 -4.59 4.63 20.63
CA PRO A 373 -3.82 3.53 21.22
C PRO A 373 -3.18 2.66 20.13
N SER A 374 -2.01 2.09 20.45
CA SER A 374 -1.24 1.20 19.55
C SER A 374 -1.77 -0.24 19.52
N ASP A 375 -2.41 -0.70 20.60
CA ASP A 375 -3.01 -2.03 20.68
C ASP A 375 -4.24 -2.13 19.77
N PHE A 376 -4.31 -3.18 18.96
CA PHE A 376 -5.41 -3.46 18.04
C PHE A 376 -6.79 -3.55 18.72
N ASN A 377 -6.86 -4.13 19.93
CA ASN A 377 -8.12 -4.24 20.66
C ASN A 377 -8.62 -2.89 21.15
N LEU A 378 -7.71 -2.08 21.71
CA LEU A 378 -8.01 -0.72 22.14
C LEU A 378 -8.30 0.19 20.95
N GLN A 379 -7.62 0.00 19.81
CA GLN A 379 -7.87 0.75 18.58
C GLN A 379 -9.29 0.51 18.07
N ARG A 380 -9.81 -0.72 18.18
CA ARG A 380 -11.19 -1.03 17.81
C ARG A 380 -12.19 -0.29 18.72
N HIS A 381 -11.94 -0.27 20.03
CA HIS A 381 -12.78 0.45 20.98
C HIS A 381 -12.69 1.97 20.78
N TYR A 382 -11.50 2.50 20.54
CA TYR A 382 -11.25 3.90 20.20
C TYR A 382 -12.02 4.33 18.94
N ASN A 383 -11.96 3.53 17.87
CA ASN A 383 -12.72 3.81 16.65
C ASN A 383 -14.24 3.76 16.92
N ALA A 384 -14.71 2.86 17.79
CA ALA A 384 -16.13 2.80 18.17
C ALA A 384 -16.57 4.06 18.94
N MET A 385 -15.74 4.58 19.86
CA MET A 385 -16.00 5.83 20.56
C MET A 385 -16.06 7.04 19.63
N ILE A 386 -15.15 7.12 18.64
CA ILE A 386 -15.20 8.17 17.60
C ILE A 386 -16.54 8.10 16.87
N GLN A 387 -16.95 6.90 16.43
CA GLN A 387 -18.17 6.73 15.67
C GLN A 387 -19.42 7.09 16.49
N GLU A 388 -19.46 6.74 17.77
CA GLU A 388 -20.58 7.08 18.65
C GLU A 388 -20.70 8.58 18.87
N ARG A 389 -19.59 9.28 19.16
CA ARG A 389 -19.61 10.75 19.28
C ARG A 389 -19.99 11.43 17.97
N PHE A 390 -19.49 10.90 16.85
CA PHE A 390 -19.82 11.41 15.52
C PHE A 390 -21.31 11.32 15.22
N ASN A 391 -21.93 10.18 15.52
CA ASN A 391 -23.38 10.04 15.35
C ASN A 391 -24.18 10.99 16.25
N ARG A 392 -23.76 11.20 17.51
CA ARG A 392 -24.42 12.15 18.41
C ARG A 392 -24.34 13.60 17.92
N GLU A 393 -23.15 14.04 17.47
CA GLU A 393 -22.99 15.39 16.91
C GLU A 393 -23.81 15.56 15.63
N ILE A 394 -23.88 14.53 14.79
CA ILE A 394 -24.77 14.52 13.62
C ILE A 394 -26.24 14.67 14.03
N GLU A 395 -26.72 13.86 14.99
CA GLU A 395 -28.10 13.93 15.48
C GLU A 395 -28.44 15.31 16.05
N GLN A 396 -27.50 15.96 16.77
CA GLN A 396 -27.66 17.32 17.27
C GLN A 396 -27.72 18.39 16.17
N HIS A 397 -27.13 18.15 15.01
CA HIS A 397 -27.22 19.07 13.87
C HIS A 397 -28.48 18.87 13.02
N TYR A 398 -29.15 17.72 13.13
CA TYR A 398 -30.36 17.39 12.35
C TYR A 398 -31.67 17.63 13.11
N HIS A 399 -31.62 17.78 14.43
CA HIS A 399 -32.75 18.14 15.30
C HIS A 399 -32.66 19.60 15.73
#